data_AF-A0A314XZB2-F1
#
_entry.id   AF-A0A314XZB2-F1
#
_cell.length_a   1.000
_cell.length_b   1.000
_cell.length_c   1.000
_cell.angle_alpha   90.00
_cell.angle_beta   90.00
_cell.angle_gamma   90.00
#
_symmetry.space_group_name_H-M   'P 1'
#
loop_
_entity.id
_entity.type
_entity.pdbx_description
1 polymer ?
#
loop_
_entity_poly.entity_id
_entity_poly.type
_entity_poly.pdbx_seq_one_letter_code
_entity_poly.pdbx_strand_id
1 'polypeptide(L)'
;MRMRRILSVWKRTRHFGKNKTNFSRPPKEALRDINSSAAEYCVCSKPVFGGCRRCLRNELCNRLIDFGYNCVICKSKWRSSTSIPAGEHTYLEVLDTSSKRGEIRVVIELNFRAEFEMARASENYNRLISWLPEVFVGKAERLRALIKILCCAAKQCMKEKKMHLGPWRKHKYMQAKWFGTFERSTPGSLPVRFANGPPKPKASMLTFDLLEAMPGLHCTAVEVV
;
A
#
# COMPACT_ATOMS: atom_id res chain seq x y z
N MET A 1 11.65 20.90 -9.42
CA MET A 1 10.39 21.17 -10.16
C MET A 1 9.54 22.10 -9.29
N ARG A 2 9.23 23.34 -9.72
CA ARG A 2 8.47 24.31 -8.90
C ARG A 2 7.04 23.79 -8.62
N MET A 3 6.50 24.02 -7.42
CA MET A 3 5.16 23.57 -6.98
C MET A 3 4.04 23.95 -7.98
N ARG A 4 4.18 25.08 -8.68
CA ARG A 4 3.28 25.50 -9.79
C ARG A 4 3.22 24.50 -10.95
N ARG A 5 4.33 23.85 -11.30
CA ARG A 5 4.37 22.78 -12.32
C ARG A 5 3.71 21.48 -11.84
N ILE A 6 3.79 21.18 -10.55
CA ILE A 6 3.10 20.02 -9.94
C ILE A 6 1.59 20.26 -9.98
N LEU A 7 1.14 21.45 -9.60
CA LEU A 7 -0.27 21.84 -9.69
C LEU A 7 -0.78 21.87 -11.13
N SER A 8 0.03 22.28 -12.11
CA SER A 8 -0.36 22.24 -13.52
C SER A 8 -0.44 20.81 -14.07
N VAL A 9 0.49 19.92 -13.70
CA VAL A 9 0.41 18.49 -14.01
C VAL A 9 -0.83 17.88 -13.36
N TRP A 10 -1.13 18.24 -12.10
CA TRP A 10 -2.31 17.77 -11.38
C TRP A 10 -3.62 18.25 -12.01
N LYS A 11 -3.70 19.52 -12.42
CA LYS A 11 -4.84 20.08 -13.19
C LYS A 11 -5.00 19.41 -14.56
N ARG A 12 -3.90 19.08 -15.24
CA ARG A 12 -3.93 18.36 -16.52
C ARG A 12 -4.38 16.90 -16.35
N THR A 13 -4.03 16.26 -15.22
CA THR A 13 -4.57 14.93 -14.85
C THR A 13 -6.01 14.94 -14.35
N ARG A 14 -6.57 16.11 -13.99
CA ARG A 14 -7.99 16.26 -13.62
C ARG A 14 -8.93 15.93 -14.79
N HIS A 15 -8.47 16.14 -16.04
CA HIS A 15 -9.19 15.76 -17.27
C HIS A 15 -8.95 14.31 -17.72
N PHE A 16 -8.04 13.56 -17.09
CA PHE A 16 -7.76 12.15 -17.41
C PHE A 16 -8.75 11.16 -16.75
N GLY A 17 -9.93 11.66 -16.38
CA GLY A 17 -10.93 11.00 -15.54
C GLY A 17 -12.09 10.36 -16.30
N LYS A 18 -11.95 10.05 -17.60
CA LYS A 18 -12.97 9.32 -18.38
C LYS A 18 -12.38 8.10 -19.12
N ASN A 19 -11.56 7.29 -18.46
CA ASN A 19 -11.25 5.97 -19.02
C ASN A 19 -12.32 4.99 -18.55
N LYS A 20 -13.31 4.75 -19.42
CA LYS A 20 -14.37 3.74 -19.27
C LYS A 20 -13.71 2.39 -18.98
N THR A 21 -13.87 1.90 -17.76
CA THR A 21 -13.81 0.47 -17.46
C THR A 21 -15.17 -0.09 -17.82
N ASN A 22 -15.24 -1.19 -18.57
CA ASN A 22 -16.48 -1.75 -19.11
C ASN A 22 -17.31 -2.52 -18.06
N PHE A 23 -17.29 -2.07 -16.80
CA PHE A 23 -18.21 -2.64 -15.82
C PHE A 23 -19.62 -2.15 -16.16
N SER A 24 -20.62 -3.04 -16.07
CA SER A 24 -22.05 -2.69 -16.17
C SER A 24 -22.44 -1.58 -15.19
N ARG A 25 -21.78 -1.55 -14.02
CA ARG A 25 -21.80 -0.46 -13.04
C ARG A 25 -20.37 -0.14 -12.62
N PRO A 26 -19.88 1.10 -12.61
CA PRO A 26 -18.55 1.42 -12.08
C PRO A 26 -18.44 1.18 -10.56
N PRO A 27 -17.31 0.65 -10.04
CA PRO A 27 -17.14 0.45 -8.59
C PRO A 27 -17.35 1.71 -7.75
N LYS A 28 -17.06 2.90 -8.32
CA LYS A 28 -17.31 4.20 -7.67
C LYS A 28 -18.78 4.47 -7.36
N GLU A 29 -19.67 3.98 -8.21
CA GLU A 29 -21.12 4.17 -8.05
C GLU A 29 -21.66 3.18 -7.03
N ALA A 30 -21.21 1.92 -7.06
CA ALA A 30 -21.55 0.93 -6.03
C ALA A 30 -21.08 1.37 -4.63
N LEU A 31 -19.88 1.96 -4.51
CA LEU A 31 -19.34 2.40 -3.22
C LEU A 31 -20.10 3.57 -2.59
N ARG A 32 -20.81 4.41 -3.36
CA ARG A 32 -21.61 5.51 -2.81
C ARG A 32 -22.79 4.99 -2.00
N ASP A 33 -23.47 3.98 -2.52
CA ASP A 33 -24.64 3.39 -1.86
C ASP A 33 -24.24 2.62 -0.60
N ILE A 34 -23.05 2.02 -0.60
CA ILE A 34 -22.58 1.20 0.52
C ILE A 34 -22.08 2.05 1.70
N ASN A 35 -21.40 3.17 1.42
CA ASN A 35 -20.88 4.04 2.48
C ASN A 35 -21.97 4.63 3.38
N SER A 36 -23.21 4.75 2.88
CA SER A 36 -24.35 5.26 3.65
C SER A 36 -24.94 4.24 4.62
N SER A 37 -24.75 2.94 4.42
CA SER A 37 -25.31 1.86 5.27
C SER A 37 -24.28 1.12 6.11
N ALA A 38 -22.98 1.30 5.85
CA ALA A 38 -21.92 0.53 6.50
C ALA A 38 -21.63 0.91 7.96
N ALA A 39 -22.30 1.94 8.49
CA ALA A 39 -22.20 2.34 9.89
C ALA A 39 -23.01 1.42 10.85
N GLU A 40 -23.93 0.60 10.33
CA GLU A 40 -24.87 -0.19 11.15
C GLU A 40 -24.40 -1.62 11.43
N TYR A 41 -23.42 -2.15 10.68
CA TYR A 41 -22.97 -3.54 10.82
C TYR A 41 -21.51 -3.62 11.31
N CYS A 42 -21.33 -3.45 12.62
CA CYS A 42 -20.04 -3.65 13.28
C CYS A 42 -20.11 -4.85 14.24
N VAL A 43 -19.49 -5.96 13.85
CA VAL A 43 -19.37 -7.17 14.69
C VAL A 43 -18.21 -7.14 15.69
N CYS A 44 -17.49 -6.00 15.79
CA CYS A 44 -16.40 -5.85 16.76
C CYS A 44 -16.95 -5.54 18.16
N SER A 45 -16.37 -6.16 19.19
CA SER A 45 -16.79 -6.06 20.60
C SER A 45 -16.75 -4.65 21.21
N LYS A 46 -16.15 -3.66 20.52
CA LYS A 46 -16.11 -2.26 20.94
C LYS A 46 -16.40 -1.36 19.73
N PRO A 47 -17.55 -0.67 19.68
CA PRO A 47 -17.79 0.32 18.65
C PRO A 47 -16.80 1.48 18.83
N VAL A 48 -16.18 1.90 17.72
CA VAL A 48 -15.28 3.07 17.69
C VAL A 48 -16.09 4.26 17.21
N PHE A 49 -15.94 5.42 17.84
CA PHE A 49 -16.52 6.67 17.34
C PHE A 49 -16.04 6.91 15.89
N GLY A 50 -16.98 7.02 14.95
CA GLY A 50 -16.67 7.09 13.51
C GLY A 50 -16.62 5.74 12.76
N GLY A 51 -17.04 4.63 13.40
CA GLY A 51 -17.21 3.32 12.75
C GLY A 51 -15.94 2.45 12.69
N CYS A 52 -16.12 1.12 12.62
CA CYS A 52 -15.00 0.18 12.53
C CYS A 52 -14.50 0.02 11.10
N ARG A 53 -13.28 0.51 10.82
CA ARG A 53 -12.65 0.42 9.48
C ARG A 53 -12.45 -1.02 8.99
N ARG A 54 -12.28 -1.99 9.90
CA ARG A 54 -12.17 -3.41 9.53
C ARG A 54 -13.51 -3.92 9.02
N CYS A 55 -14.58 -3.71 9.78
CA CYS A 55 -15.93 -4.10 9.39
C CYS A 55 -16.38 -3.39 8.12
N LEU A 56 -16.15 -2.08 8.00
CA LEU A 56 -16.43 -1.31 6.80
C LEU A 56 -15.75 -1.92 5.56
N ARG A 57 -14.48 -2.28 5.66
CA ARG A 57 -13.75 -2.90 4.55
C ARG A 57 -14.34 -4.27 4.16
N ASN A 58 -14.66 -5.09 5.15
CA ASN A 58 -15.26 -6.41 4.92
C ASN A 58 -16.63 -6.27 4.24
N GLU A 59 -17.46 -5.37 4.76
CA GLU A 59 -18.80 -5.08 4.23
C GLU A 59 -18.73 -4.59 2.78
N LEU A 60 -17.84 -3.64 2.49
CA LEU A 60 -17.61 -3.14 1.14
C LEU A 60 -17.13 -4.26 0.20
N CYS A 61 -16.25 -5.15 0.67
CA CYS A 61 -15.79 -6.29 -0.12
C CYS A 61 -16.94 -7.25 -0.45
N ASN A 62 -17.74 -7.63 0.57
CA ASN A 62 -18.86 -8.55 0.41
C ASN A 62 -19.89 -7.99 -0.58
N ARG A 63 -20.29 -6.73 -0.41
CA ARG A 63 -21.26 -6.11 -1.34
C ARG A 63 -20.73 -5.97 -2.76
N LEU A 64 -19.44 -5.69 -2.94
CA LEU A 64 -18.86 -5.72 -4.28
C LEU A 64 -18.91 -7.14 -4.88
N ILE A 65 -18.69 -8.18 -4.07
CA ILE A 65 -18.87 -9.56 -4.52
C ILE A 65 -20.34 -9.84 -4.88
N ASP A 66 -21.29 -9.39 -4.05
CA ASP A 66 -22.74 -9.56 -4.28
C ASP A 66 -23.20 -8.85 -5.58
N PHE A 67 -22.56 -7.72 -5.91
CA PHE A 67 -22.76 -7.02 -7.19
C PHE A 67 -22.02 -7.68 -8.38
N GLY A 68 -21.33 -8.80 -8.17
CA GLY A 68 -20.65 -9.56 -9.21
C GLY A 68 -19.22 -9.11 -9.53
N TYR A 69 -18.60 -8.26 -8.71
CA TYR A 69 -17.19 -7.89 -8.90
C TYR A 69 -16.26 -8.94 -8.27
N ASN A 70 -15.16 -9.26 -8.94
CA ASN A 70 -14.05 -9.99 -8.34
C ASN A 70 -13.27 -9.06 -7.39
N CYS A 71 -13.78 -8.89 -6.18
CA CYS A 71 -13.21 -8.04 -5.14
C CYS A 71 -12.49 -8.87 -4.08
N VAL A 72 -11.33 -8.39 -3.64
CA VAL A 72 -10.55 -9.01 -2.56
C VAL A 72 -10.01 -7.96 -1.60
N ILE A 73 -9.85 -8.35 -0.34
CA ILE A 73 -9.11 -7.57 0.65
C ILE A 73 -7.63 -7.89 0.50
N CYS A 74 -6.83 -6.88 0.14
CA CYS A 74 -5.40 -7.02 -0.01
C CYS A 74 -4.65 -6.56 1.24
N LYS A 75 -3.76 -7.40 1.77
CA LYS A 75 -2.81 -7.07 2.83
C LYS A 75 -1.38 -7.11 2.29
N SER A 76 -0.85 -5.97 1.86
CA SER A 76 0.56 -5.89 1.46
C SER A 76 1.46 -5.90 2.69
N LYS A 77 2.57 -6.63 2.62
CA LYS A 77 3.64 -6.60 3.62
C LYS A 77 4.96 -6.32 2.92
N TRP A 78 5.83 -5.52 3.54
CA TRP A 78 7.18 -5.30 3.04
C TRP A 78 8.20 -5.31 4.18
N ARG A 79 9.38 -5.86 3.87
CA ARG A 79 10.51 -5.90 4.81
C ARG A 79 11.19 -4.54 4.90
N SER A 80 11.90 -4.32 6.00
CA SER A 80 12.76 -3.16 6.16
C SER A 80 13.91 -3.20 5.14
N SER A 81 14.40 -2.02 4.79
CA SER A 81 15.62 -1.83 4.01
C SER A 81 16.38 -0.63 4.57
N THR A 82 17.56 -0.34 4.04
CA THR A 82 18.36 0.84 4.41
C THR A 82 17.59 2.16 4.29
N SER A 83 16.56 2.23 3.42
CA SER A 83 15.87 3.49 3.10
C SER A 83 14.44 3.60 3.65
N ILE A 84 13.82 2.48 4.02
CA ILE A 84 12.43 2.40 4.48
C ILE A 84 12.26 1.34 5.58
N PRO A 85 11.47 1.61 6.64
CA PRO A 85 11.14 0.62 7.64
C PRO A 85 10.16 -0.42 7.10
N ALA A 86 10.09 -1.58 7.78
CA ALA A 86 9.09 -2.60 7.52
C ALA A 86 7.67 -2.05 7.77
N GLY A 87 6.68 -2.69 7.17
CA GLY A 87 5.30 -2.32 7.42
C GLY A 87 4.31 -3.21 6.68
N GLU A 88 3.05 -2.94 6.95
CA GLU A 88 1.91 -3.57 6.30
C GLU A 88 0.84 -2.54 5.99
N HIS A 89 -0.01 -2.86 5.01
CA HIS A 89 -1.12 -2.01 4.61
C HIS A 89 -2.27 -2.85 4.09
N THR A 90 -3.51 -2.43 4.38
CA THR A 90 -4.71 -3.16 3.98
C THR A 90 -5.66 -2.28 3.17
N TYR A 91 -5.92 -2.71 1.94
CA TYR A 91 -6.75 -2.02 0.95
C TYR A 91 -7.69 -3.02 0.25
N LEU A 92 -8.56 -2.53 -0.62
CA LEU A 92 -9.44 -3.34 -1.44
C LEU A 92 -8.95 -3.34 -2.89
N GLU A 93 -9.11 -4.47 -3.57
CA GLU A 93 -8.73 -4.63 -4.97
C GLU A 93 -9.85 -5.31 -5.74
N VAL A 94 -10.17 -4.77 -6.91
CA VAL A 94 -11.09 -5.38 -7.86
C VAL A 94 -10.32 -5.75 -9.12
N LEU A 95 -10.41 -7.02 -9.52
CA LEU A 95 -9.82 -7.52 -10.75
C LEU A 95 -10.88 -7.54 -11.85
N ASP A 96 -10.64 -6.77 -12.91
CA ASP A 96 -11.50 -6.77 -14.09
C ASP A 96 -10.88 -7.62 -15.19
N THR A 97 -11.43 -8.82 -15.37
CA THR A 97 -11.04 -9.77 -16.43
C THR A 97 -11.85 -9.58 -17.72
N SER A 98 -12.85 -8.69 -17.73
CA SER A 98 -13.76 -8.49 -18.87
C SER A 98 -13.11 -7.70 -20.03
N SER A 99 -11.96 -7.09 -19.77
CA SER A 99 -11.24 -6.25 -20.73
C SER A 99 -10.49 -7.11 -21.76
N LYS A 100 -10.76 -6.87 -23.05
CA LYS A 100 -10.00 -7.43 -24.18
C LYS A 100 -8.50 -7.08 -24.16
N ARG A 101 -8.08 -6.10 -23.34
CA ARG A 101 -6.69 -5.65 -23.18
C ARG A 101 -5.95 -6.34 -22.01
N GLY A 102 -6.52 -7.39 -21.44
CA GLY A 102 -5.99 -8.11 -20.29
C GLY A 102 -6.57 -7.63 -18.96
N GLU A 103 -6.14 -8.27 -17.87
CA GLU A 103 -6.62 -8.04 -16.52
C GLU A 103 -6.34 -6.61 -16.04
N ILE A 104 -7.38 -5.87 -15.67
CA ILE A 104 -7.25 -4.52 -15.13
C ILE A 104 -7.41 -4.57 -13.62
N ARG A 105 -6.34 -4.21 -12.92
CA ARG A 105 -6.31 -4.08 -11.47
C ARG A 105 -6.81 -2.70 -11.03
N VAL A 106 -7.93 -2.66 -10.30
CA VAL A 106 -8.51 -1.46 -9.68
C VAL A 106 -8.25 -1.50 -8.17
N VAL A 107 -7.66 -0.44 -7.63
CA VAL A 107 -7.41 -0.28 -6.20
C VAL A 107 -8.46 0.63 -5.59
N ILE A 108 -8.97 0.22 -4.44
CA ILE A 108 -9.89 0.98 -3.59
C ILE A 108 -9.20 1.22 -2.23
N GLU A 109 -8.94 2.49 -1.92
CA GLU A 109 -8.34 2.94 -0.66
C GLU A 109 -9.32 3.86 0.06
N LEU A 110 -9.69 3.52 1.29
CA LEU A 110 -10.77 4.21 2.01
C LEU A 110 -10.31 5.50 2.69
N ASN A 111 -9.01 5.63 2.99
CA ASN A 111 -8.45 6.81 3.68
C ASN A 111 -7.32 7.45 2.86
N PHE A 112 -7.51 7.58 1.55
CA PHE A 112 -6.45 7.97 0.63
C PHE A 112 -5.92 9.38 0.90
N ARG A 113 -6.77 10.34 1.30
CA ARG A 113 -6.33 11.70 1.64
C ARG A 113 -5.40 11.71 2.85
N ALA A 114 -5.81 11.06 3.94
CA ALA A 114 -5.05 11.00 5.20
C ALA A 114 -3.65 10.41 5.02
N GLU A 115 -3.49 9.49 4.07
CA GLU A 115 -2.22 8.88 3.68
C GLU A 115 -1.17 9.89 3.16
N PHE A 116 -1.57 11.13 2.84
CA PHE A 116 -0.68 12.19 2.38
C PHE A 116 -0.73 13.48 3.21
N GLU A 117 -1.58 13.57 4.23
CA GLU A 117 -1.63 14.72 5.14
C GLU A 117 -0.35 14.83 5.99
N MET A 118 0.12 16.06 6.23
CA MET A 118 1.29 16.30 7.08
C MET A 118 0.98 17.45 8.05
N ALA A 119 1.20 17.23 9.35
CA ALA A 119 0.93 18.21 10.39
C ALA A 119 1.63 19.56 10.16
N ARG A 120 2.88 19.53 9.68
CA ARG A 120 3.68 20.73 9.39
C ARG A 120 3.83 20.98 7.89
N ALA A 121 2.80 20.75 7.08
CA ALA A 121 2.87 21.09 5.66
C ALA A 121 2.89 22.61 5.37
N SER A 122 3.21 22.98 4.13
CA SER A 122 2.97 24.33 3.62
C SER A 122 1.55 24.48 3.13
N GLU A 123 1.04 25.71 3.07
CA GLU A 123 -0.31 26.00 2.59
C GLU A 123 -0.55 25.47 1.16
N ASN A 124 0.44 25.62 0.27
CA ASN A 124 0.37 25.09 -1.09
C ASN A 124 0.24 23.56 -1.13
N TYR A 125 0.92 22.85 -0.22
CA TYR A 125 0.79 21.41 -0.10
C TYR A 125 -0.59 21.04 0.47
N ASN A 126 -1.07 21.72 1.52
CA ASN A 126 -2.40 21.51 2.09
C ASN A 126 -3.51 21.71 1.03
N ARG A 127 -3.38 22.74 0.19
CA ARG A 127 -4.30 22.95 -0.93
C ARG A 127 -4.28 21.80 -1.94
N LEU A 128 -3.11 21.24 -2.25
CA LEU A 128 -3.01 20.04 -3.09
C LEU A 128 -3.73 18.84 -2.46
N ILE A 129 -3.54 18.62 -1.15
CA ILE A 129 -4.17 17.52 -0.41
C ILE A 129 -5.69 17.70 -0.31
N SER A 130 -6.17 18.93 -0.15
CA SER A 130 -7.62 19.25 -0.10
C SER A 130 -8.39 18.81 -1.36
N TRP A 131 -7.69 18.61 -2.48
CA TRP A 131 -8.30 18.16 -3.72
C TRP A 131 -8.25 16.63 -3.91
N LEU A 132 -7.60 15.89 -3.02
CA LEU A 132 -7.60 14.43 -3.05
C LEU A 132 -8.96 13.91 -2.56
N PRO A 133 -9.48 12.83 -3.16
CA PRO A 133 -10.67 12.19 -2.62
C PRO A 133 -10.36 11.51 -1.29
N GLU A 134 -11.34 11.46 -0.39
CA GLU A 134 -11.29 10.66 0.85
C GLU A 134 -11.05 9.19 0.49
N VAL A 135 -11.91 8.67 -0.39
CA VAL A 135 -11.84 7.31 -0.93
C VAL A 135 -11.27 7.36 -2.35
N PHE A 136 -10.12 6.73 -2.56
CA PHE A 136 -9.58 6.54 -3.90
C PHE A 136 -10.15 5.27 -4.52
N VAL A 137 -10.59 5.39 -5.77
CA VAL A 137 -10.99 4.26 -6.61
C VAL A 137 -10.41 4.48 -7.99
N GLY A 138 -9.53 3.59 -8.43
CA GLY A 138 -8.93 3.72 -9.75
C GLY A 138 -7.88 2.66 -10.06
N LYS A 139 -7.44 2.64 -11.32
CA LYS A 139 -6.44 1.68 -11.80
C LYS A 139 -5.13 1.80 -11.02
N ALA A 140 -4.47 0.67 -10.80
CA ALA A 140 -3.16 0.56 -10.17
C ALA A 140 -2.11 1.53 -10.76
N GLU A 141 -2.09 1.69 -12.08
CA GLU A 141 -1.17 2.60 -12.77
C GLU A 141 -1.39 4.07 -12.41
N ARG A 142 -2.66 4.48 -12.32
CA ARG A 142 -3.05 5.83 -11.91
C ARG A 142 -2.63 6.09 -10.47
N LEU A 143 -2.83 5.12 -9.59
CA LEU A 143 -2.38 5.19 -8.20
C LEU A 143 -0.86 5.38 -8.12
N ARG A 144 -0.09 4.59 -8.89
CA ARG A 144 1.38 4.72 -8.97
C ARG A 144 1.83 6.11 -9.40
N ALA A 145 1.18 6.69 -10.40
CA ALA A 145 1.47 8.05 -10.85
C ALA A 145 1.14 9.10 -9.78
N LEU A 146 -0.01 8.98 -9.11
CA LEU A 146 -0.40 9.89 -8.03
C LEU A 146 0.56 9.82 -6.85
N ILE A 147 0.96 8.62 -6.40
CA ILE A 147 1.93 8.44 -5.33
C ILE A 147 3.24 9.16 -5.66
N LYS A 148 3.74 9.02 -6.89
CA LYS A 148 4.96 9.72 -7.33
C LYS A 148 4.81 11.24 -7.23
N ILE A 149 3.71 11.80 -7.76
CA ILE A 149 3.44 13.24 -7.74
C ILE A 149 3.35 13.76 -6.31
N LEU A 150 2.56 13.10 -5.45
CA LEU A 150 2.33 13.51 -4.07
C LEU A 150 3.58 13.41 -3.21
N CYS A 151 4.37 12.34 -3.36
CA CYS A 151 5.64 12.20 -2.64
C CYS A 151 6.67 13.25 -3.09
N CYS A 152 6.70 13.61 -4.38
CA CYS A 152 7.53 14.71 -4.86
C CYS A 152 7.11 16.06 -4.26
N ALA A 153 5.80 16.32 -4.18
CA ALA A 153 5.27 17.52 -3.54
C ALA A 153 5.61 17.56 -2.04
N ALA A 154 5.49 16.43 -1.34
CA ALA A 154 5.83 16.32 0.08
C ALA A 154 7.32 16.59 0.31
N LYS A 155 8.20 15.99 -0.50
CA LYS A 155 9.64 16.24 -0.44
C LYS A 155 9.98 17.72 -0.66
N GLN A 156 9.35 18.36 -1.63
CA GLN A 156 9.56 19.79 -1.91
C GLN A 156 9.09 20.66 -0.75
N CYS A 157 7.89 20.38 -0.22
CA CYS A 157 7.34 21.07 0.95
C CYS A 157 8.28 21.00 2.15
N MET A 158 8.78 19.81 2.48
CA MET A 158 9.68 19.64 3.64
C MET A 158 11.03 20.31 3.41
N LYS A 159 11.56 20.30 2.18
CA LYS A 159 12.78 21.03 1.81
C LYS A 159 12.62 22.54 2.03
N GLU A 160 11.51 23.12 1.57
CA GLU A 160 11.22 24.56 1.73
C GLU A 160 11.08 24.95 3.20
N LYS A 161 10.50 24.08 4.02
CA LYS A 161 10.35 24.30 5.46
C LYS A 161 11.60 23.92 6.27
N LYS A 162 12.71 23.54 5.63
CA LYS A 162 13.95 23.08 6.28
C LYS A 162 13.71 21.93 7.28
N MET A 163 12.82 21.00 6.93
CA MET A 163 12.46 19.84 7.74
C MET A 163 12.79 18.52 7.03
N HIS A 164 13.08 17.48 7.82
CA HIS A 164 13.28 16.13 7.27
C HIS A 164 11.94 15.48 6.89
N LEU A 165 11.93 14.77 5.76
CA LEU A 165 10.79 13.94 5.35
C LEU A 165 10.91 12.55 5.97
N GLY A 166 9.93 12.19 6.81
CA GLY A 166 9.86 10.87 7.45
C GLY A 166 9.90 9.72 6.43
N PRO A 167 10.52 8.57 6.75
CA PRO A 167 10.63 7.43 5.83
C PRO A 167 9.29 6.96 5.25
N TRP A 168 8.22 7.02 6.06
CA TRP A 168 6.87 6.61 5.64
C TRP A 168 6.23 7.52 4.59
N ARG A 169 6.75 8.74 4.39
CA ARG A 169 6.28 9.66 3.34
C ARG A 169 7.16 9.61 2.09
N LYS A 170 8.22 8.79 2.08
CA LYS A 170 9.06 8.62 0.90
C LYS A 170 8.35 7.76 -0.14
N HIS A 171 8.65 8.04 -1.41
CA HIS A 171 8.07 7.37 -2.55
C HIS A 171 8.13 5.83 -2.48
N LYS A 172 9.28 5.26 -2.09
CA LYS A 172 9.45 3.80 -1.98
C LYS A 172 8.51 3.18 -0.95
N TYR A 173 8.37 3.80 0.22
CA TYR A 173 7.47 3.31 1.28
C TYR A 173 6.01 3.42 0.84
N MET A 174 5.62 4.57 0.29
CA MET A 174 4.26 4.77 -0.22
C MET A 174 3.94 3.81 -1.37
N GLN A 175 4.88 3.51 -2.26
CA GLN A 175 4.64 2.46 -3.28
C GLN A 175 4.45 1.08 -2.66
N ALA A 176 5.23 0.72 -1.63
CA ALA A 176 5.14 -0.59 -0.99
C ALA A 176 3.76 -0.85 -0.36
N LYS A 177 3.05 0.19 0.10
CA LYS A 177 1.68 0.07 0.64
C LYS A 177 0.66 -0.56 -0.31
N TRP A 178 0.80 -0.38 -1.62
CA TRP A 178 -0.16 -0.92 -2.60
C TRP A 178 0.47 -1.88 -3.62
N PHE A 179 1.81 -1.89 -3.71
CA PHE A 179 2.58 -2.70 -4.66
C PHE A 179 3.62 -3.60 -4.00
N GLY A 180 3.61 -3.72 -2.66
CA GLY A 180 4.38 -4.72 -1.94
C GLY A 180 3.87 -6.14 -2.21
N THR A 181 4.63 -7.12 -1.75
CA THR A 181 4.21 -8.53 -1.80
C THR A 181 2.91 -8.72 -1.04
N PHE A 182 1.98 -9.47 -1.65
CA PHE A 182 0.64 -9.72 -1.13
C PHE A 182 0.43 -11.22 -0.96
N GLU A 183 -0.10 -11.61 0.21
CA GLU A 183 -0.62 -12.96 0.46
C GLU A 183 -2.05 -13.01 -0.09
N ARG A 184 -2.22 -13.46 -1.34
CA ARG A 184 -3.55 -13.67 -1.92
C ARG A 184 -4.14 -14.97 -1.37
N SER A 185 -5.15 -14.86 -0.52
CA SER A 185 -6.04 -15.98 -0.20
C SER A 185 -7.15 -16.04 -1.25
N THR A 186 -6.85 -16.66 -2.40
CA THR A 186 -7.88 -17.22 -3.31
C THR A 186 -7.50 -18.66 -3.59
N PRO A 187 -8.42 -19.64 -3.47
CA PRO A 187 -8.13 -21.01 -3.84
C PRO A 187 -7.94 -21.09 -5.35
N GLY A 188 -6.76 -21.53 -5.81
CA GLY A 188 -6.59 -22.01 -7.19
C GLY A 188 -5.72 -21.20 -8.17
N SER A 189 -4.88 -20.25 -7.75
CA SER A 189 -3.90 -19.68 -8.67
C SER A 189 -2.51 -19.59 -8.04
N LEU A 190 -1.55 -20.26 -8.67
CA LEU A 190 -0.15 -20.29 -8.26
C LEU A 190 0.44 -18.87 -8.29
N PRO A 191 1.25 -18.48 -7.30
CA PRO A 191 1.90 -17.19 -7.32
C PRO A 191 2.92 -17.17 -8.46
N VAL A 192 2.70 -16.30 -9.45
CA VAL A 192 3.73 -15.89 -10.40
C VAL A 192 4.83 -15.21 -9.60
N ARG A 193 5.84 -15.99 -9.23
CA ARG A 193 7.08 -15.51 -8.63
C ARG A 193 7.84 -14.78 -9.72
N PHE A 194 8.03 -13.47 -9.58
CA PHE A 194 9.13 -12.80 -10.26
C PHE A 194 10.42 -13.42 -9.73
N ALA A 195 11.16 -14.09 -10.62
CA ALA A 195 12.42 -14.75 -10.32
C ALA A 195 13.46 -13.71 -9.89
N ASN A 196 13.64 -13.54 -8.59
CA ASN A 196 14.92 -13.11 -8.06
C ASN A 196 15.71 -14.39 -7.78
N GLY A 197 16.83 -14.56 -8.48
CA GLY A 197 17.74 -15.69 -8.27
C GLY A 197 18.22 -15.80 -6.82
N PRO A 198 18.72 -16.98 -6.41
CA PRO A 198 19.08 -17.23 -5.02
C PRO A 198 20.22 -16.29 -4.57
N PRO A 199 20.15 -15.73 -3.34
CA PRO A 199 21.23 -14.94 -2.80
C PRO A 199 22.41 -15.85 -2.46
N LYS A 200 23.59 -15.56 -3.02
CA LYS A 200 24.86 -16.18 -2.61
C LYS A 200 25.15 -15.81 -1.14
N PRO A 201 25.50 -16.77 -0.27
CA PRO A 201 25.96 -16.44 1.07
C PRO A 201 27.31 -15.70 0.98
N LYS A 202 27.36 -14.49 1.52
CA LYS A 202 28.61 -13.78 1.79
C LYS A 202 29.05 -14.17 3.19
N ALA A 203 30.04 -15.06 3.28
CA ALA A 203 30.78 -15.29 4.51
C ALA A 203 31.63 -14.03 4.79
N SER A 204 31.48 -13.46 5.98
CA SER A 204 32.35 -12.39 6.46
C SER A 204 33.67 -13.00 6.88
N MET A 205 34.77 -12.49 6.32
CA MET A 205 36.13 -12.72 6.79
C MET A 205 36.24 -12.24 8.24
N LEU A 206 36.59 -13.13 9.16
CA LEU A 206 37.40 -12.89 10.36
C LEU A 206 37.40 -14.18 11.20
N THR A 207 38.33 -15.10 10.92
CA THR A 207 39.13 -15.80 11.96
C THR A 207 40.24 -16.60 11.28
N PHE A 208 41.41 -16.42 11.85
CA PHE A 208 42.76 -16.85 11.47
C PHE A 208 42.93 -18.38 11.61
N ASP A 209 43.68 -18.99 10.69
CA ASP A 209 44.08 -20.41 10.72
C ASP A 209 44.93 -20.73 11.96
N LEU A 210 44.72 -21.91 12.57
CA LEU A 210 45.78 -22.69 13.22
C LEU A 210 45.35 -24.16 13.44
N LEU A 211 45.96 -25.01 12.62
CA LEU A 211 46.25 -26.46 12.69
C LEU A 211 45.44 -27.44 13.58
N GLU A 212 44.99 -28.50 12.89
CA GLU A 212 45.16 -29.94 13.19
C GLU A 212 45.12 -30.48 14.63
N ALA A 213 44.14 -31.34 14.93
CA ALA A 213 44.31 -32.78 15.22
C ALA A 213 43.07 -33.36 15.94
N MET A 214 42.69 -34.58 15.55
CA MET A 214 41.56 -35.42 15.99
C MET A 214 41.61 -35.84 17.50
N PRO A 215 40.74 -36.75 18.01
CA PRO A 215 39.30 -36.67 18.30
C PRO A 215 38.97 -36.98 19.79
N GLY A 216 37.78 -36.58 20.27
CA GLY A 216 37.09 -37.21 21.40
C GLY A 216 37.58 -36.88 22.82
N LEU A 217 36.78 -36.08 23.54
CA LEU A 217 36.62 -36.24 24.99
C LEU A 217 35.27 -35.66 25.44
N HIS A 218 34.41 -36.53 25.98
CA HIS A 218 33.22 -36.15 26.74
C HIS A 218 33.64 -35.47 28.04
N CYS A 219 32.97 -34.40 28.45
CA CYS A 219 32.92 -34.00 29.86
C CYS A 219 31.58 -33.31 30.16
N THR A 220 30.88 -33.89 31.13
CA THR A 220 29.56 -33.55 31.67
C THR A 220 29.60 -32.24 32.46
N ALA A 221 28.50 -31.48 32.42
CA ALA A 221 28.29 -30.28 33.21
C ALA A 221 28.05 -30.60 34.70
N VAL A 222 28.59 -29.76 35.58
CA VAL A 222 28.27 -29.70 37.01
C VAL A 222 27.71 -28.31 37.31
N GLU A 223 26.53 -28.25 37.93
CA GLU A 223 25.93 -27.04 38.51
C GLU A 223 26.54 -26.72 39.87
N VAL A 224 26.68 -25.43 40.16
CA VAL A 224 26.91 -24.90 41.52
C VAL A 224 26.05 -23.64 41.64
N VAL A 225 24.93 -23.71 42.37
CA VAL A 225 24.75 -23.23 43.76
C VAL A 225 23.47 -23.87 44.30
#